data_AF-A0A401Q9F9-F1
#
_entry.id   AF-A0A401Q9F9-F1
#
_cell.length_a   1.000
_cell.length_b   1.000
_cell.length_c   1.000
_cell.angle_alpha   90.00
_cell.angle_beta   90.00
_cell.angle_gamma   90.00
#
_symmetry.space_group_name_H-M   'P 1'
#
loop_
_entity.id
_entity.type
_entity.pdbx_description
1 polymer ?
#
loop_
_entity_poly.entity_id
_entity_poly.type
_entity_poly.pdbx_seq_one_letter_code
_entity_poly.pdbx_strand_id
1 'polypeptide(L)'
;LFDHVAECLGDFIQKQEIKDKKLPLGFTFSFPCRQSKLDESVLITWTKGFKASGVEGSDVVKLLRKAIDKRGVRLIPNKTR
;
A
#
# COMPACT_ATOMS: atom_id res chain seq x y z
N LEU A 1 -9.76 4.70 -0.50
CA LEU A 1 -8.47 4.83 -1.23
C LEU A 1 -7.73 3.50 -1.26
N PHE A 2 -7.13 3.06 -0.15
CA PHE A 2 -6.29 1.85 -0.12
C PHE A 2 -7.05 0.56 -0.44
N ASP A 3 -8.32 0.44 -0.04
CA ASP A 3 -9.18 -0.69 -0.44
C ASP A 3 -9.30 -0.83 -1.96
N HIS A 4 -9.44 0.29 -2.69
CA HIS A 4 -9.49 0.29 -4.15
C HIS A 4 -8.13 -0.04 -4.77
N VAL A 5 -7.03 0.43 -4.19
CA VAL A 5 -5.67 0.04 -4.63
C VAL A 5 -5.47 -1.47 -4.47
N ALA A 6 -5.90 -2.04 -3.34
CA ALA A 6 -5.82 -3.47 -3.08
C ALA A 6 -6.72 -4.29 -4.02
N GLU A 7 -7.89 -3.79 -4.39
CA GLU A 7 -8.77 -4.38 -5.40
C GLU A 7 -8.08 -4.44 -6.77
N CYS A 8 -7.59 -3.30 -7.27
CA CYS A 8 -6.85 -3.23 -8.53
C CYS A 8 -5.64 -4.19 -8.56
N LEU A 9 -4.94 -4.31 -7.43
CA LEU A 9 -3.80 -5.19 -7.29
C LEU A 9 -4.20 -6.68 -7.30
N GLY A 10 -5.30 -7.02 -6.63
CA GLY A 10 -5.87 -8.37 -6.66
C GLY A 10 -6.32 -8.77 -8.05
N ASP A 11 -6.98 -7.87 -8.76
CA ASP A 11 -7.44 -8.09 -10.13
C ASP A 11 -6.26 -8.26 -11.09
N PHE A 12 -5.20 -7.48 -10.92
CA PHE A 12 -3.95 -7.63 -11.68
C PHE A 12 -3.31 -9.00 -11.48
N ILE A 13 -3.15 -9.43 -10.22
CA ILE A 13 -2.56 -10.73 -9.87
C ILE A 13 -3.38 -11.89 -10.44
N GLN A 14 -4.71 -11.76 -10.43
CA GLN A 14 -5.60 -12.75 -11.05
C GLN A 14 -5.44 -12.79 -12.57
N LYS A 15 -5.41 -11.64 -13.23
CA LYS A 15 -5.27 -11.54 -14.70
C LYS A 15 -3.93 -12.07 -15.20
N GLN A 16 -2.88 -11.95 -14.40
CA GLN A 16 -1.54 -12.44 -14.73
C GLN A 16 -1.29 -13.88 -14.29
N GLU A 17 -2.25 -14.54 -13.64
CA GLU A 17 -2.14 -15.93 -13.15
C GLU A 17 -0.94 -16.16 -12.22
N ILE A 18 -0.55 -15.14 -11.44
CA ILE A 18 0.61 -15.17 -10.54
C ILE A 18 0.23 -15.31 -9.06
N LYS A 19 -0.96 -15.84 -8.77
CA LYS A 19 -1.50 -15.99 -7.40
C LYS A 19 -0.63 -16.84 -6.48
N ASP A 20 0.10 -17.81 -7.04
CA ASP A 20 0.92 -18.76 -6.26
C ASP A 20 2.34 -18.25 -5.97
N LYS A 21 2.73 -17.11 -6.55
CA LYS A 21 4.05 -16.52 -6.37
C LYS A 21 4.03 -15.46 -5.28
N LYS A 22 5.03 -15.53 -4.39
CA LYS A 22 5.30 -14.46 -3.42
C LYS A 22 6.01 -13.33 -4.14
N LEU A 23 5.31 -12.21 -4.36
CA LEU A 23 5.85 -11.08 -5.11
C LEU A 23 6.31 -9.96 -4.16
N PRO A 24 7.55 -9.45 -4.32
CA PRO A 24 7.98 -8.25 -3.62
C PRO A 24 7.22 -7.04 -4.15
N LEU A 25 6.57 -6.29 -3.26
CA LEU A 25 5.87 -5.05 -3.61
C LEU A 25 6.71 -3.84 -3.22
N GLY A 26 7.06 -3.01 -4.20
CA GLY A 26 7.52 -1.63 -3.98
C GLY A 26 6.34 -0.68 -3.93
N PHE A 27 6.29 0.20 -2.94
CA PHE A 27 5.21 1.17 -2.79
C PHE A 27 5.75 2.60 -2.87
N THR A 28 5.56 3.23 -4.03
CA THR A 28 5.92 4.64 -4.25
C THR A 28 4.72 5.51 -3.95
N PHE A 29 4.79 6.28 -2.86
CA PHE A 29 3.74 7.18 -2.42
C PHE A 29 4.20 8.64 -2.48
N SER A 30 3.96 9.30 -3.63
CA SER A 30 4.51 10.61 -3.99
C SER A 30 3.81 11.80 -3.33
N PHE A 31 3.69 11.75 -2.00
CA PHE A 31 3.16 12.79 -1.13
C PHE A 31 4.13 13.07 0.02
N PRO A 32 4.09 14.28 0.63
CA PRO A 32 4.92 14.60 1.79
C PRO A 32 4.67 13.61 2.93
N CYS A 33 5.66 12.77 3.22
CA CYS A 33 5.58 11.78 4.29
C CYS A 33 6.81 11.86 5.19
N ARG A 34 6.62 11.51 6.46
CA ARG A 34 7.72 11.26 7.38
C ARG A 34 7.99 9.76 7.42
N GLN A 35 9.12 9.35 6.85
CA GLN A 35 9.56 7.97 6.85
C GLN A 35 10.47 7.69 8.05
N SER A 36 10.08 6.78 8.95
CA SER A 36 10.88 6.36 10.12
C SER A 36 11.67 5.09 9.85
N LYS A 37 11.16 4.21 8.99
CA LYS A 37 11.76 2.92 8.61
C LYS A 37 11.48 2.63 7.14
N LEU A 38 12.09 1.59 6.60
CA LEU A 38 11.82 1.18 5.23
C LEU A 38 10.34 0.84 4.99
N ASP A 39 9.66 0.31 6.01
CA ASP A 39 8.25 -0.13 5.92
C ASP A 39 7.29 0.68 6.80
N GLU A 40 7.65 1.91 7.16
CA GLU A 40 6.80 2.84 7.89
C GLU A 40 6.90 4.23 7.26
N SER A 41 5.75 4.78 6.85
CA SER A 41 5.70 6.12 6.28
C SER A 41 4.41 6.82 6.68
N VAL A 42 4.51 7.90 7.45
CA VAL A 42 3.36 8.66 7.94
C VAL A 42 3.08 9.84 7.01
N LEU A 43 1.87 9.92 6.46
CA LEU A 43 1.48 11.06 5.64
C LEU A 43 1.42 12.33 6.49
N ILE A 44 2.16 13.36 6.09
CA ILE A 44 2.13 14.67 6.77
C ILE A 44 0.90 15.45 6.29
N THR A 45 0.76 15.63 4.98
CA THR A 45 -0.39 16.30 4.38
C THR A 45 -0.58 15.88 2.93
N TRP A 46 -1.83 15.90 2.49
CA TRP A 46 -2.16 15.79 1.08
C TRP A 46 -1.72 17.02 0.30
N THR A 47 -1.30 16.81 -0.94
CA THR A 47 -0.97 17.89 -1.89
C THR A 47 -1.65 17.62 -3.22
N LYS A 48 -1.43 18.50 -4.21
CA LYS A 48 -1.92 18.32 -5.59
C LYS A 48 -3.46 18.23 -5.69
N GLY A 49 -4.18 18.88 -4.77
CA GLY A 49 -5.64 18.86 -4.72
C GLY A 49 -6.27 17.54 -4.26
N PHE A 50 -5.48 16.55 -3.82
CA PHE A 50 -6.01 15.32 -3.25
C PHE A 50 -6.50 15.55 -1.82
N LYS A 51 -7.51 14.78 -1.41
CA LYS A 51 -7.93 14.68 -0.01
C LYS A 51 -8.58 13.34 0.24
N ALA A 52 -8.13 12.65 1.28
CA ALA A 52 -8.81 11.48 1.82
C ALA A 52 -8.81 11.53 3.35
N SER A 53 -9.97 11.33 3.95
CA SER A 53 -10.13 11.30 5.40
C SER A 53 -9.41 10.11 6.03
N GLY A 54 -8.87 10.30 7.23
CA GLY A 54 -8.22 9.24 8.00
C GLY A 54 -6.87 8.76 7.46
N VAL A 55 -6.22 9.55 6.60
CA VAL A 55 -4.88 9.22 6.06
C VAL A 55 -3.79 10.15 6.56
N GLU A 56 -4.04 11.47 6.64
CA GLU A 56 -3.08 12.41 7.25
C GLU A 56 -2.82 12.02 8.71
N GLY A 57 -1.55 12.04 9.12
CA GLY A 57 -1.10 11.56 10.44
C GLY A 57 -1.06 10.03 10.58
N SER A 58 -1.43 9.26 9.55
CA SER A 58 -1.45 7.80 9.59
C SER A 58 -0.35 7.17 8.73
N ASP A 59 0.06 5.96 9.10
CA ASP A 59 1.05 5.17 8.38
C ASP A 59 0.45 4.55 7.11
N VAL A 60 0.82 5.07 5.95
CA VAL A 60 0.26 4.66 4.66
C VAL A 60 0.68 3.24 4.26
N VAL A 61 1.82 2.75 4.75
CA VAL A 61 2.24 1.36 4.51
C VAL A 61 1.34 0.40 5.27
N LYS A 62 1.01 0.72 6.53
CA LYS A 62 0.07 -0.07 7.33
C LYS A 62 -1.34 -0.04 6.75
N LEU A 63 -1.80 1.12 6.29
CA LEU A 63 -3.12 1.24 5.64
C LEU A 63 -3.20 0.38 4.37
N LEU A 64 -2.16 0.40 3.53
CA LEU A 64 -2.10 -0.45 2.35
C LEU A 64 -2.05 -1.94 2.71
N ARG A 65 -1.20 -2.34 3.66
CA ARG A 65 -1.13 -3.74 4.14
C ARG A 65 -2.48 -4.24 4.64
N LYS A 66 -3.16 -3.45 5.46
CA LYS A 66 -4.51 -3.77 5.96
C LYS A 66 -5.52 -3.97 4.83
N ALA A 67 -5.48 -3.13 3.80
CA ALA A 67 -6.36 -3.26 2.65
C ALA A 67 -6.06 -4.53 1.82
N ILE A 68 -4.77 -4.84 1.62
CA ILE A 68 -4.31 -6.06 0.94
C ILE A 68 -4.76 -7.32 1.72
N ASP A 69 -4.55 -7.33 3.03
CA ASP A 69 -4.94 -8.44 3.91
C ASP A 69 -6.46 -8.65 3.89
N LYS A 70 -7.24 -7.56 3.97
CA LYS A 70 -8.72 -7.60 3.87
C LYS A 70 -9.20 -8.19 2.55
N ARG A 71 -8.51 -7.92 1.44
CA ARG A 71 -8.83 -8.47 0.11
C ARG A 71 -8.43 -9.94 -0.02
N GLY A 72 -7.54 -10.44 0.84
CA GLY A 72 -7.01 -11.80 0.78
C GLY A 72 -5.95 -12.00 -0.31
N VAL A 73 -5.28 -10.92 -0.74
CA VAL A 73 -4.20 -11.00 -1.73
C VAL A 73 -2.90 -11.39 -1.02
N ARG A 74 -2.27 -12.48 -1.45
CA ARG A 74 -1.06 -13.02 -0.82
C ARG A 74 0.21 -12.28 -1.27
N LEU A 75 0.35 -11.01 -0.88
CA LEU A 75 1.56 -10.23 -1.11
C LEU A 75 2.41 -10.18 0.14
N ILE A 76 3.73 -10.34 -0.03
CA ILE A 76 4.67 -10.15 1.06
C ILE A 76 5.28 -8.77 0.87
N PRO A 77 5.03 -7.80 1.76
CA PRO A 77 5.80 -6.57 1.75
C PRO A 77 7.28 -6.94 1.95
N ASN A 78 8.17 -6.39 1.13
CA ASN A 78 9.60 -6.68 1.21
C ASN A 78 10.09 -6.52 2.66
N LYS A 79 10.41 -7.64 3.32
CA LYS A 79 11.34 -7.64 4.44
C LYS A 79 12.71 -7.72 3.80
N THR A 80 13.30 -6.56 3.50
CA THR A 80 14.73 -6.52 3.18
C THR A 80 15.47 -6.97 4.43
N ARG A 81 16.40 -7.92 4.25
CA ARG A 81 17.28 -8.47 5.28
C ARG A 81 18.01 -7.37 6.04
#